data_AF-A0A485KZC6-F1
#
_entry.id   AF-A0A485KZC6-F1
#
_cell.length_a   1.000
_cell.length_b   1.000
_cell.length_c   1.000
_cell.angle_alpha   90.00
_cell.angle_beta   90.00
_cell.angle_gamma   90.00
#
_symmetry.space_group_name_H-M   'P 1'
#
loop_
_entity.id
_entity.type
_entity.pdbx_description
1 polymer ?
#
loop_
_entity_poly.entity_id
_entity_poly.type
_entity_poly.pdbx_seq_one_letter_code
_entity_poly.pdbx_strand_id
1 'polypeptide(L)'
;MMTLRSRVLHDSKLVIAVLVLVLAQCTNRVFHARVAFNYSQYLWYLANFIGPAAFQFVCWPVVWYKLYYTDHITPAMKSLPHYKFIIMSFLDMGSNLLSTVPVPHIGGNLSNVVSQLGLPFTMVLSRVLLRTQYKSAHIVGAILVVYGALVCMIPIFRGDEALNSPDPSPFWILLSVLSCVPSAGANVYKEINLKDVNLDVWYANAWICFYQVGWGILTLWTIRLPAFSDPPVAWTDFPSYVASAHNCFFGQPTTFNGITSACDGGIFVTYAQGLILSVLFNLLMMYIIREGSSVVYVVSSAVCLPLTGILYMIPALAGPLAMQKFTVFDGFALFIILLGMVSYYSEKEVWQSTDHTFKAKSPITYQTPSVKVIELHSKPLPGAPSSYGAVAIAPDDVHGGALA
;
A
#
# COMPACT_ATOMS: atom_id res chain seq x y z
N MET A 1 -15.77 -17.74 20.46
CA MET A 1 -14.67 -17.34 21.38
C MET A 1 -13.39 -18.02 20.87
N MET A 2 -12.39 -17.25 20.44
CA MET A 2 -11.15 -17.80 19.88
C MET A 2 -10.24 -18.31 21.01
N THR A 3 -9.82 -19.59 20.94
CA THR A 3 -8.97 -20.26 21.95
C THR A 3 -7.62 -19.55 22.13
N LEU A 4 -7.02 -19.61 23.32
CA LEU A 4 -5.74 -18.93 23.61
C LEU A 4 -4.64 -19.26 22.58
N ARG A 5 -4.55 -20.55 22.18
CA ARG A 5 -3.64 -21.05 21.15
C ARG A 5 -3.89 -20.42 19.77
N SER A 6 -5.15 -20.22 19.38
CA SER A 6 -5.48 -19.61 18.09
C SER A 6 -5.22 -18.10 18.07
N ARG A 7 -5.31 -17.40 19.21
CA ARG A 7 -4.89 -15.99 19.33
C ARG A 7 -3.37 -15.83 19.19
N VAL A 8 -2.59 -16.64 19.91
CA VAL A 8 -1.12 -16.60 19.82
C VAL A 8 -0.64 -16.91 18.40
N LEU A 9 -1.27 -17.88 17.73
CA LEU A 9 -0.95 -18.22 16.34
C LEU A 9 -1.30 -17.07 15.37
N HIS A 10 -2.43 -16.38 15.59
CA HIS A 10 -2.85 -15.25 14.77
C HIS A 10 -1.93 -14.04 14.94
N ASP A 11 -1.63 -13.66 16.19
CA ASP A 11 -0.70 -12.59 16.51
C ASP A 11 0.71 -12.89 15.94
N SER A 12 1.15 -14.16 15.97
CA SER A 12 2.42 -14.60 15.37
C SER A 12 2.43 -14.46 13.85
N LYS A 13 1.34 -14.84 13.16
CA LYS A 13 1.21 -14.68 11.70
C LYS A 13 1.24 -13.22 11.28
N LEU A 14 0.62 -12.33 12.06
CA LEU A 14 0.62 -10.89 11.79
C LEU A 14 2.03 -10.31 11.93
N VAL A 15 2.78 -10.67 12.98
CA VAL A 15 4.16 -10.23 13.17
C VAL A 15 5.06 -10.71 12.02
N ILE A 16 4.93 -11.98 11.61
CA ILE A 16 5.68 -12.50 10.46
C ILE A 16 5.31 -11.73 9.18
N ALA A 17 4.02 -11.49 8.94
CA ALA A 17 3.57 -10.72 7.78
C ALA A 17 4.15 -9.29 7.77
N VAL A 18 4.25 -8.65 8.94
CA VAL A 18 4.86 -7.33 9.10
C VAL A 18 6.36 -7.38 8.81
N LEU A 19 7.09 -8.36 9.31
CA LEU A 19 8.52 -8.51 9.04
C LEU A 19 8.79 -8.72 7.54
N VAL A 20 8.02 -9.60 6.89
CA VAL A 20 8.13 -9.83 5.45
C VAL A 20 7.72 -8.58 4.66
N LEU A 21 6.70 -7.84 5.11
CA LEU A 21 6.28 -6.59 4.47
C LEU A 21 7.40 -5.56 4.52
N VAL A 22 8.05 -5.38 5.67
CA VAL A 22 9.14 -4.43 5.83
C VAL A 22 10.30 -4.78 4.89
N LEU A 23 10.72 -6.04 4.85
CA LEU A 23 11.78 -6.49 3.95
C LEU A 23 11.40 -6.30 2.48
N ALA A 24 10.21 -6.76 2.08
CA ALA A 24 9.72 -6.63 0.71
C ALA A 24 9.62 -5.17 0.28
N GLN A 25 9.11 -4.29 1.13
CA GLN A 25 8.97 -2.87 0.86
C GLN A 25 10.34 -2.18 0.72
N CYS A 26 11.29 -2.47 1.60
CA CYS A 26 12.63 -1.88 1.53
C CYS A 26 13.32 -2.26 0.22
N THR A 27 13.33 -3.55 -0.13
CA THR A 27 13.96 -4.02 -1.37
C THR A 27 13.23 -3.50 -2.60
N ASN A 28 11.88 -3.50 -2.59
CA ASN A 28 11.07 -2.93 -3.67
C ASN A 28 11.38 -1.44 -3.90
N ARG A 29 11.55 -0.65 -2.83
CA ARG A 29 11.92 0.77 -2.95
C ARG A 29 13.27 0.97 -3.64
N VAL A 30 14.27 0.17 -3.30
CA VAL A 30 15.59 0.26 -3.95
C VAL A 30 15.51 -0.08 -5.44
N PHE A 31 14.83 -1.17 -5.80
CA PHE A 31 14.65 -1.53 -7.21
C PHE A 31 13.84 -0.48 -7.98
N HIS A 32 12.77 0.04 -7.38
CA HIS A 32 11.96 1.09 -7.99
C HIS A 32 12.78 2.37 -8.22
N ALA A 33 13.60 2.79 -7.24
CA ALA A 33 14.49 3.93 -7.39
C ALA A 33 15.52 3.70 -8.51
N ARG A 34 16.15 2.53 -8.56
CA ARG A 34 17.10 2.16 -9.62
C ARG A 34 16.47 2.21 -11.02
N VAL A 35 15.28 1.64 -11.18
CA VAL A 35 14.54 1.69 -12.45
C VAL A 35 14.17 3.14 -12.78
N ALA A 36 13.72 3.92 -11.81
CA ALA A 36 13.35 5.32 -12.00
C ALA A 36 14.53 6.20 -12.48
N PHE A 37 15.74 5.99 -11.96
CA PHE A 37 16.93 6.71 -12.42
C PHE A 37 17.34 6.31 -13.85
N ASN A 38 17.30 5.02 -14.17
CA ASN A 38 17.66 4.52 -15.51
C ASN A 38 16.59 4.82 -16.58
N TYR A 39 15.35 5.12 -16.14
CA TYR A 39 14.17 5.29 -17.00
C TYR A 39 13.50 6.65 -16.79
N SER A 40 14.29 7.67 -16.42
CA SER A 40 13.84 9.00 -16.01
C SER A 40 12.98 9.71 -17.07
N GLN A 41 13.32 9.56 -18.35
CA GLN A 41 12.57 10.16 -19.47
C GLN A 41 11.15 9.57 -19.61
N TYR A 42 10.96 8.34 -19.16
CA TYR A 42 9.77 7.55 -19.44
C TYR A 42 8.99 7.19 -18.15
N LEU A 43 9.20 7.95 -17.07
CA LEU A 43 8.59 7.72 -15.75
C LEU A 43 7.05 7.69 -15.79
N TRP A 44 6.43 8.55 -16.59
CA TRP A 44 4.98 8.58 -16.75
C TRP A 44 4.47 7.23 -17.27
N TYR A 45 5.13 6.69 -18.30
CA TYR A 45 4.78 5.39 -18.90
C TYR A 45 5.02 4.24 -17.91
N LEU A 46 6.10 4.30 -17.13
CA LEU A 46 6.38 3.33 -16.08
C LEU A 46 5.29 3.32 -14.99
N ALA A 47 4.93 4.50 -14.47
CA ALA A 47 4.05 4.65 -13.31
C ALA A 47 2.56 4.47 -13.65
N ASN A 48 2.11 4.96 -14.80
CA ASN A 48 0.67 4.96 -15.15
C ASN A 48 0.27 3.77 -16.03
N PHE A 49 1.22 3.18 -16.77
CA PHE A 49 0.92 2.06 -17.68
C PHE A 49 1.60 0.76 -17.24
N ILE A 50 2.94 0.68 -17.30
CA ILE A 50 3.68 -0.57 -17.03
C ILE A 50 3.35 -1.10 -15.62
N GLY A 51 3.42 -0.25 -14.60
CA GLY A 51 3.14 -0.61 -13.20
C GLY A 51 1.79 -1.28 -12.99
N PRO A 52 0.66 -0.57 -13.20
CA PRO A 52 -0.67 -1.13 -13.03
C PRO A 52 -0.95 -2.31 -13.97
N ALA A 53 -0.49 -2.26 -15.23
CA ALA A 53 -0.70 -3.34 -16.19
C ALA A 53 0.04 -4.62 -15.78
N ALA A 54 1.31 -4.54 -15.38
CA ALA A 54 2.08 -5.70 -14.93
C ALA A 54 1.45 -6.34 -13.68
N PHE A 55 0.98 -5.51 -12.74
CA PHE A 55 0.29 -6.00 -11.55
C PHE A 55 -1.00 -6.74 -11.91
N GLN A 56 -1.73 -6.24 -12.91
CA GLN A 56 -2.94 -6.87 -13.44
C GLN A 56 -2.67 -8.27 -14.00
N PHE A 57 -1.60 -8.42 -14.80
CA PHE A 57 -1.20 -9.71 -15.36
C PHE A 57 -0.82 -10.74 -14.28
N VAL A 58 -0.41 -10.29 -13.08
CA VAL A 58 -0.12 -11.19 -11.96
C VAL A 58 -1.39 -11.53 -11.17
N CYS A 59 -2.26 -10.55 -10.88
CA CYS A 59 -3.41 -10.76 -10.02
C CYS A 59 -4.58 -11.51 -10.69
N TRP A 60 -4.90 -11.23 -11.96
CA TRP A 60 -6.06 -11.86 -12.60
C TRP A 60 -5.97 -13.36 -12.77
N PRO A 61 -4.83 -13.97 -13.16
CA PRO A 61 -4.72 -15.42 -13.21
C PRO A 61 -5.04 -16.08 -11.87
N VAL A 62 -4.56 -15.50 -10.75
CA VAL A 62 -4.85 -16.00 -9.41
C VAL A 62 -6.33 -15.83 -9.05
N VAL A 63 -6.93 -14.70 -9.42
CA VAL A 63 -8.36 -14.43 -9.19
C VAL A 63 -9.23 -15.36 -10.03
N TRP A 64 -8.95 -15.55 -11.31
CA TRP A 64 -9.65 -16.51 -12.16
C TRP A 64 -9.54 -17.92 -11.60
N TYR A 65 -8.34 -18.35 -11.23
CA TYR A 65 -8.16 -19.64 -10.56
C TYR A 65 -9.06 -19.77 -9.32
N LYS A 66 -9.06 -18.75 -8.46
CA LYS A 66 -9.91 -18.73 -7.27
C LYS A 66 -11.40 -18.68 -7.61
N LEU A 67 -11.82 -18.02 -8.69
CA LEU A 67 -13.22 -17.91 -9.08
C LEU A 67 -13.78 -19.21 -9.67
N TYR A 68 -12.94 -19.95 -10.41
CA TYR A 68 -13.35 -21.17 -11.11
C TYR A 68 -13.15 -22.45 -10.28
N TYR A 69 -12.10 -22.51 -9.45
CA TYR A 69 -11.69 -23.75 -8.78
C TYR A 69 -11.79 -23.70 -7.25
N THR A 70 -12.10 -22.56 -6.65
CA THR A 70 -12.19 -22.44 -5.18
C THR A 70 -13.43 -21.67 -4.74
N ASP A 71 -13.97 -21.98 -3.56
CA ASP A 71 -15.07 -21.21 -2.96
C ASP A 71 -14.57 -20.06 -2.06
N HIS A 72 -13.30 -19.64 -2.23
CA HIS A 72 -12.71 -18.57 -1.42
C HIS A 72 -13.32 -17.19 -1.71
N ILE A 73 -13.82 -16.97 -2.94
CA ILE A 73 -14.48 -15.71 -3.33
C ILE A 73 -15.99 -15.92 -3.28
N THR A 74 -16.58 -15.50 -2.17
CA THR A 74 -18.02 -15.70 -1.91
C THR A 74 -18.89 -14.80 -2.80
N PRO A 75 -20.16 -15.16 -3.07
CA PRO A 75 -21.09 -14.30 -3.81
C PRO A 75 -21.26 -12.90 -3.19
N ALA A 76 -21.20 -12.81 -1.85
CA ALA A 76 -21.26 -11.53 -1.14
C ALA A 76 -20.09 -10.59 -1.50
N MET A 77 -18.89 -11.13 -1.70
CA MET A 77 -17.73 -10.36 -2.16
C MET A 77 -17.91 -9.87 -3.61
N LYS A 78 -18.55 -10.67 -4.45
CA LYS A 78 -18.84 -10.32 -5.85
C LYS A 78 -19.92 -9.25 -5.97
N SER A 79 -20.89 -9.25 -5.06
CA SER A 79 -21.93 -8.21 -4.99
C SER A 79 -21.46 -6.87 -4.45
N LEU A 80 -20.19 -6.75 -4.04
CA LEU A 80 -19.66 -5.48 -3.54
C LEU A 80 -19.72 -4.42 -4.66
N PRO A 81 -20.38 -3.28 -4.45
CA PRO A 81 -20.53 -2.26 -5.48
C PRO A 81 -19.18 -1.76 -6.02
N HIS A 82 -19.05 -1.70 -7.35
CA HIS A 82 -17.79 -1.34 -8.00
C HIS A 82 -17.27 0.07 -7.66
N TYR A 83 -18.16 1.01 -7.31
CA TYR A 83 -17.76 2.35 -6.90
C TYR A 83 -16.81 2.34 -5.69
N LYS A 84 -16.89 1.31 -4.81
CA LYS A 84 -15.98 1.15 -3.68
C LYS A 84 -14.53 0.91 -4.16
N PHE A 85 -14.33 0.07 -5.16
CA PHE A 85 -13.00 -0.14 -5.77
C PHE A 85 -12.52 1.10 -6.53
N ILE A 86 -13.44 1.80 -7.21
CA ILE A 86 -13.13 3.05 -7.91
C ILE A 86 -12.62 4.10 -6.92
N ILE A 87 -13.27 4.28 -5.76
CA ILE A 87 -12.82 5.22 -4.74
C ILE A 87 -11.44 4.84 -4.17
N MET A 88 -11.19 3.55 -3.89
CA MET A 88 -9.87 3.09 -3.44
C MET A 88 -8.77 3.45 -4.44
N SER A 89 -9.00 3.12 -5.72
CA SER A 89 -8.06 3.41 -6.79
C SER A 89 -7.85 4.92 -7.02
N PHE A 90 -8.91 5.72 -6.89
CA PHE A 90 -8.84 7.17 -7.00
C PHE A 90 -7.99 7.79 -5.88
N LEU A 91 -8.18 7.35 -4.64
CA LEU A 91 -7.40 7.83 -3.50
C LEU A 91 -5.91 7.42 -3.60
N ASP A 92 -5.64 6.19 -4.04
CA ASP A 92 -4.27 5.72 -4.29
C ASP A 92 -3.59 6.56 -5.39
N MET A 93 -4.26 6.75 -6.53
CA MET A 93 -3.72 7.54 -7.65
C MET A 93 -3.59 9.02 -7.32
N GLY A 94 -4.57 9.59 -6.61
CA GLY A 94 -4.51 10.96 -6.12
C GLY A 94 -3.33 11.15 -5.17
N SER A 95 -3.13 10.24 -4.21
CA SER A 95 -1.95 10.26 -3.33
C SER A 95 -0.65 10.17 -4.13
N ASN A 96 -0.57 9.24 -5.08
CA ASN A 96 0.63 9.06 -5.90
C ASN A 96 0.94 10.36 -6.67
N LEU A 97 -0.05 10.89 -7.39
CA LEU A 97 0.06 12.14 -8.15
C LEU A 97 0.55 13.31 -7.28
N LEU A 98 -0.11 13.57 -6.16
CA LEU A 98 0.25 14.68 -5.26
C LEU A 98 1.63 14.48 -4.61
N SER A 99 2.04 13.23 -4.38
CA SER A 99 3.34 12.92 -3.77
C SER A 99 4.50 12.96 -4.77
N THR A 100 4.25 12.66 -6.05
CA THR A 100 5.30 12.59 -7.09
C THR A 100 5.63 13.96 -7.66
N VAL A 101 4.62 14.82 -7.87
CA VAL A 101 4.83 16.18 -8.45
C VAL A 101 5.92 16.98 -7.71
N PRO A 102 5.97 16.99 -6.36
CA PRO A 102 6.99 17.72 -5.62
C PRO A 102 8.39 17.10 -5.66
N VAL A 103 8.53 15.80 -5.95
CA VAL A 103 9.80 15.05 -5.81
C VAL A 103 10.98 15.70 -6.51
N PRO A 104 10.88 16.21 -7.75
CA PRO A 104 11.99 16.87 -8.42
C PRO A 104 12.48 18.15 -7.72
N HIS A 105 11.62 18.80 -6.92
CA HIS A 105 11.93 20.05 -6.24
C HIS A 105 12.44 19.83 -4.81
N ILE A 106 11.76 18.97 -4.05
CA ILE A 106 12.10 18.71 -2.64
C ILE A 106 13.13 17.58 -2.48
N GLY A 107 13.30 16.74 -3.49
CA GLY A 107 14.17 15.57 -3.46
C GLY A 107 13.50 14.32 -2.86
N GLY A 108 13.98 13.15 -3.27
CA GLY A 108 13.43 11.86 -2.86
C GLY A 108 13.54 11.58 -1.35
N ASN A 109 14.64 12.01 -0.72
CA ASN A 109 14.85 11.81 0.71
C ASN A 109 13.84 12.60 1.55
N LEU A 110 13.61 13.87 1.19
CA LEU A 110 12.62 14.73 1.83
C LEU A 110 11.19 14.21 1.61
N SER A 111 10.85 13.84 0.37
CA SER A 111 9.53 13.27 0.05
C SER A 111 9.22 12.02 0.89
N ASN A 112 10.21 11.15 1.04
CA ASN A 112 10.12 9.95 1.87
C ASN A 112 9.83 10.28 3.35
N VAL A 113 10.46 11.30 3.92
CA VAL A 113 10.18 11.71 5.30
C VAL A 113 8.79 12.32 5.42
N VAL A 114 8.40 13.20 4.50
CA VAL A 114 7.07 13.83 4.49
C VAL A 114 5.96 12.76 4.46
N SER A 115 6.17 11.66 3.74
CA SER A 115 5.23 10.54 3.72
C SER A 115 4.93 9.94 5.11
N GLN A 116 5.83 10.07 6.09
CA GLN A 116 5.61 9.59 7.46
C GLN A 116 4.65 10.45 8.26
N LEU A 117 4.44 11.70 7.84
CA LEU A 117 3.37 12.53 8.39
C LEU A 117 1.99 11.94 8.08
N GLY A 118 1.90 10.99 7.14
CA GLY A 118 0.72 10.17 6.90
C GLY A 118 0.23 9.35 8.10
N LEU A 119 1.09 9.05 9.08
CA LEU A 119 0.69 8.33 10.29
C LEU A 119 -0.35 9.12 11.11
N PRO A 120 -0.08 10.37 11.54
CA PRO A 120 -1.08 11.24 12.15
C PRO A 120 -2.39 11.34 11.37
N PHE A 121 -2.33 11.56 10.05
CA PHE A 121 -3.54 11.64 9.21
C PHE A 121 -4.34 10.34 9.25
N THR A 122 -3.67 9.19 9.17
CA THR A 122 -4.31 7.86 9.24
C THR A 122 -4.94 7.62 10.62
N MET A 123 -4.26 8.03 11.70
CA MET A 123 -4.80 7.91 13.05
C MET A 123 -6.06 8.75 13.25
N VAL A 124 -6.02 10.02 12.84
CA VAL A 124 -7.17 10.94 12.92
C VAL A 124 -8.33 10.41 12.09
N LEU A 125 -8.09 10.02 10.84
CA LEU A 125 -9.15 9.55 9.96
C LEU A 125 -9.74 8.22 10.42
N SER A 126 -8.92 7.30 10.93
CA SER A 126 -9.39 6.06 11.57
C SER A 126 -10.21 6.34 12.84
N ARG A 127 -9.87 7.36 13.64
CA ARG A 127 -10.70 7.78 14.78
C ARG A 127 -12.06 8.32 14.34
N VAL A 128 -12.10 9.12 13.27
CA VAL A 128 -13.34 9.74 12.77
C VAL A 128 -14.24 8.73 12.07
N LEU A 129 -13.70 7.93 11.14
CA LEU A 129 -14.49 7.01 10.30
C LEU A 129 -14.74 5.65 10.95
N LEU A 130 -13.72 5.08 11.61
CA LEU A 130 -13.79 3.74 12.21
C LEU A 130 -14.11 3.77 13.70
N ARG A 131 -14.21 4.95 14.32
CA ARG A 131 -14.39 5.15 15.77
C ARG A 131 -13.33 4.40 16.60
N THR A 132 -12.11 4.36 16.06
CA THR A 132 -10.95 3.77 16.75
C THR A 132 -10.55 4.63 17.95
N GLN A 133 -10.33 3.99 19.09
CA GLN A 133 -9.86 4.60 20.31
C GLN A 133 -8.41 4.19 20.54
N TYR A 134 -7.57 5.21 20.75
CA TYR A 134 -6.15 5.03 21.02
C TYR A 134 -5.89 5.21 22.50
N LYS A 135 -5.10 4.30 23.07
CA LYS A 135 -4.55 4.42 24.42
C LYS A 135 -3.24 5.19 24.39
N SER A 136 -2.73 5.56 25.56
CA SER A 136 -1.47 6.31 25.69
C SER A 136 -0.29 5.62 25.00
N ALA A 137 -0.21 4.28 25.02
CA ALA A 137 0.84 3.55 24.33
C ALA A 137 0.86 3.80 22.81
N HIS A 138 -0.31 3.82 22.17
CA HIS A 138 -0.43 4.13 20.74
C HIS A 138 0.01 5.56 20.41
N ILE A 139 -0.32 6.52 21.29
CA ILE A 139 0.06 7.93 21.10
C ILE A 139 1.57 8.11 21.27
N VAL A 140 2.16 7.53 22.31
CA VAL A 140 3.62 7.53 22.53
C VAL A 140 4.33 6.89 21.35
N GLY A 141 3.88 5.71 20.91
CA GLY A 141 4.44 5.02 19.75
C GLY A 141 4.39 5.85 18.48
N ALA A 142 3.25 6.51 18.19
CA ALA A 142 3.10 7.37 17.03
C ALA A 142 4.00 8.62 17.09
N ILE A 143 4.13 9.26 18.26
CA ILE A 143 5.04 10.40 18.46
C ILE A 143 6.48 9.97 18.20
N LEU A 144 6.91 8.82 18.72
CA LEU A 144 8.26 8.29 18.49
C LEU A 144 8.52 8.00 17.02
N VAL A 145 7.57 7.42 16.29
CA VAL A 145 7.71 7.16 14.84
C VAL A 145 7.86 8.48 14.06
N VAL A 146 7.00 9.46 14.31
CA VAL A 146 7.09 10.78 13.64
C VAL A 146 8.39 11.48 14.00
N TYR A 147 8.80 11.44 15.27
CA TYR A 147 10.06 12.02 15.72
C TYR A 147 11.27 11.36 15.04
N GLY A 148 11.32 10.03 14.97
CA GLY A 148 12.39 9.32 14.28
C GLY A 148 12.47 9.66 12.79
N ALA A 149 11.33 9.80 12.11
CA ALA A 149 11.29 10.27 10.73
C ALA A 149 11.84 11.69 10.57
N LEU A 150 11.52 12.61 11.49
CA LEU A 150 12.07 13.96 11.51
C LEU A 150 13.57 13.98 11.80
N VAL A 151 14.10 13.04 12.60
CA VAL A 151 15.55 12.96 12.85
C VAL A 151 16.36 12.61 11.60
N CYS A 152 15.81 11.78 10.69
CA CYS A 152 16.42 11.54 9.38
C CYS A 152 16.60 12.82 8.53
N MET A 153 15.98 13.94 8.91
CA MET A 153 16.11 15.22 8.19
C MET A 153 17.27 16.09 8.65
N ILE A 154 17.91 15.78 9.78
CA ILE A 154 18.96 16.63 10.33
C ILE A 154 20.12 16.85 9.33
N PRO A 155 20.61 15.85 8.58
CA PRO A 155 21.62 16.07 7.54
C PRO A 155 21.18 17.10 6.48
N ILE A 156 19.91 17.01 6.05
CA ILE A 156 19.32 17.90 5.04
C ILE A 156 19.30 19.35 5.56
N PHE A 157 18.90 19.56 6.82
CA PHE A 157 18.89 20.90 7.43
C PHE A 157 20.29 21.47 7.70
N ARG A 158 21.32 20.63 7.76
CA ARG A 158 22.72 21.06 7.95
C ARG A 158 23.40 21.46 6.64
N GLY A 159 22.75 21.24 5.50
CA GLY A 159 23.35 21.49 4.19
C GLY A 159 24.38 20.44 3.77
N ASP A 160 24.44 19.30 4.46
CA ASP A 160 25.24 18.15 4.02
C ASP A 160 24.58 17.60 2.75
N GLU A 161 25.35 17.51 1.64
CA GLU A 161 24.89 17.28 0.26
C GLU A 161 23.48 16.69 0.14
N ALA A 162 22.48 17.57 0.05
CA ALA A 162 21.14 17.20 -0.35
C ALA A 162 21.17 16.91 -1.85
N LEU A 163 21.67 15.72 -2.21
CA LEU A 163 21.61 15.18 -3.57
C LEU A 163 20.17 15.29 -4.06
N ASN A 164 19.96 16.15 -5.07
CA ASN A 164 18.70 16.35 -5.79
C ASN A 164 17.55 17.05 -5.04
N SER A 165 17.79 18.14 -4.30
CA SER A 165 16.71 19.06 -3.88
C SER A 165 16.97 20.50 -4.38
N PRO A 166 16.65 20.80 -5.66
CA PRO A 166 16.96 22.08 -6.29
C PRO A 166 16.19 23.26 -5.66
N ASP A 167 14.95 23.04 -5.19
CA ASP A 167 14.04 24.09 -4.71
C ASP A 167 13.10 23.59 -3.59
N PRO A 168 13.51 23.56 -2.32
CA PRO A 168 12.66 23.18 -1.19
C PRO A 168 11.68 24.33 -0.82
N SER A 169 10.90 24.82 -1.77
CA SER A 169 9.91 25.86 -1.52
C SER A 169 8.83 25.34 -0.55
N PRO A 170 8.30 26.18 0.36
CA PRO A 170 7.23 25.78 1.27
C PRO A 170 6.00 25.22 0.55
N PHE A 171 5.75 25.67 -0.68
CA PHE A 171 4.66 25.19 -1.52
C PHE A 171 4.79 23.70 -1.86
N TRP A 172 5.97 23.25 -2.29
CA TRP A 172 6.20 21.84 -2.66
C TRP A 172 6.15 20.90 -1.46
N ILE A 173 6.65 21.36 -0.32
CA ILE A 173 6.55 20.63 0.95
C ILE A 173 5.08 20.52 1.37
N LEU A 174 4.32 21.62 1.31
CA LEU A 174 2.89 21.60 1.65
C LEU A 174 2.11 20.67 0.73
N LEU A 175 2.38 20.68 -0.58
CA LEU A 175 1.76 19.77 -1.54
C LEU A 175 2.05 18.30 -1.21
N SER A 176 3.28 18.00 -0.78
CA SER A 176 3.67 16.66 -0.31
C SER A 176 2.97 16.27 1.00
N VAL A 177 2.76 17.22 1.93
CA VAL A 177 1.99 16.96 3.15
C VAL A 177 0.52 16.71 2.80
N LEU A 178 -0.05 17.46 1.86
CA LEU A 178 -1.42 17.28 1.40
C LEU A 178 -1.63 15.91 0.73
N SER A 179 -0.62 15.31 0.11
CA SER A 179 -0.71 13.95 -0.44
C SER A 179 -0.94 12.88 0.64
N CYS A 180 -0.61 13.18 1.90
CA CYS A 180 -0.86 12.27 3.03
C CYS A 180 -2.36 12.10 3.32
N VAL A 181 -3.20 13.08 2.97
CA VAL A 181 -4.66 13.01 3.18
C VAL A 181 -5.32 11.92 2.33
N PRO A 182 -5.18 11.90 0.98
CA PRO A 182 -5.71 10.81 0.17
C PRO A 182 -5.02 9.47 0.47
N SER A 183 -3.74 9.46 0.85
CA SER A 183 -3.03 8.24 1.30
C SER A 183 -3.69 7.61 2.54
N ALA A 184 -3.89 8.42 3.58
CA ALA A 184 -4.60 8.01 4.79
C ALA A 184 -6.04 7.58 4.47
N GLY A 185 -6.71 8.33 3.58
CA GLY A 185 -8.01 8.00 3.02
C GLY A 185 -8.04 6.61 2.41
N ALA A 186 -7.11 6.29 1.52
CA ALA A 186 -7.03 5.00 0.85
C ALA A 186 -6.85 3.86 1.86
N ASN A 187 -5.94 4.01 2.82
CA ASN A 187 -5.66 2.98 3.82
C ASN A 187 -6.86 2.71 4.74
N VAL A 188 -7.52 3.76 5.25
CA VAL A 188 -8.70 3.64 6.11
C VAL A 188 -9.90 3.11 5.32
N TYR A 189 -10.08 3.54 4.07
CA TYR A 189 -11.18 3.08 3.23
C TYR A 189 -11.00 1.61 2.80
N LYS A 190 -9.77 1.16 2.55
CA LYS A 190 -9.43 -0.26 2.39
C LYS A 190 -9.77 -1.04 3.64
N GLU A 191 -9.43 -0.54 4.84
CA GLU A 191 -9.77 -1.20 6.10
C GLU A 191 -11.28 -1.43 6.25
N ILE A 192 -12.10 -0.42 5.98
CA ILE A 192 -13.58 -0.53 6.03
C ILE A 192 -14.03 -1.69 5.14
N ASN A 193 -13.69 -1.66 3.85
CA ASN A 193 -14.27 -2.58 2.87
C ASN A 193 -13.69 -4.00 2.94
N LEU A 194 -12.41 -4.14 3.29
CA LEU A 194 -11.79 -5.46 3.50
C LEU A 194 -12.45 -6.20 4.65
N LYS A 195 -12.81 -5.50 5.72
CA LYS A 195 -13.41 -6.10 6.92
C LYS A 195 -14.94 -6.20 6.84
N ASP A 196 -15.62 -5.31 6.10
CA ASP A 196 -17.09 -5.31 5.91
C ASP A 196 -17.61 -6.65 5.35
N VAL A 197 -16.93 -7.20 4.34
CA VAL A 197 -17.32 -8.46 3.68
C VAL A 197 -16.24 -9.54 3.74
N ASN A 198 -15.22 -9.36 4.59
CA ASN A 198 -14.05 -10.23 4.69
C ASN A 198 -13.37 -10.47 3.33
N LEU A 199 -13.24 -9.40 2.54
CA LEU A 199 -12.92 -9.41 1.12
C LEU A 199 -11.58 -10.10 0.83
N ASP A 200 -11.55 -10.96 -0.20
CA ASP A 200 -10.31 -11.58 -0.64
C ASP A 200 -9.31 -10.54 -1.13
N VAL A 201 -8.07 -10.64 -0.63
CA VAL A 201 -7.00 -9.68 -0.87
C VAL A 201 -6.57 -9.64 -2.35
N TRP A 202 -6.59 -10.78 -3.04
CA TRP A 202 -6.27 -10.84 -4.47
C TRP A 202 -7.38 -10.23 -5.31
N TYR A 203 -8.63 -10.56 -4.99
CA TYR A 203 -9.81 -10.00 -5.66
C TYR A 203 -9.87 -8.48 -5.52
N ALA A 204 -9.63 -7.95 -4.31
CA ALA A 204 -9.61 -6.50 -4.07
C ALA A 204 -8.52 -5.81 -4.89
N ASN A 205 -7.29 -6.32 -4.84
CA ASN A 205 -6.17 -5.75 -5.58
C ASN A 205 -6.38 -5.79 -7.10
N ALA A 206 -6.93 -6.87 -7.65
CA ALA A 206 -7.19 -6.98 -9.09
C ALA A 206 -8.18 -5.90 -9.59
N TRP A 207 -9.27 -5.65 -8.85
CA TRP A 207 -10.22 -4.59 -9.20
C TRP A 207 -9.64 -3.19 -8.97
N ILE A 208 -8.88 -2.98 -7.90
CA ILE A 208 -8.22 -1.68 -7.66
C ILE A 208 -7.27 -1.37 -8.81
N CYS A 209 -6.39 -2.30 -9.19
CA CYS A 209 -5.45 -2.10 -10.29
C CYS A 209 -6.14 -1.94 -11.65
N PHE A 210 -7.26 -2.64 -11.88
CA PHE A 210 -8.10 -2.41 -13.07
C PHE A 210 -8.54 -0.94 -13.17
N TYR A 211 -9.07 -0.38 -12.09
CA TYR A 211 -9.50 1.03 -12.09
C TYR A 211 -8.32 2.01 -12.06
N GLN A 212 -7.17 1.64 -11.49
CA GLN A 212 -5.95 2.45 -11.53
C GLN A 212 -5.44 2.65 -12.97
N VAL A 213 -5.55 1.66 -13.86
CA VAL A 213 -5.25 1.85 -15.29
C VAL A 213 -6.15 2.93 -15.89
N GLY A 214 -7.45 2.90 -15.58
CA GLY A 214 -8.40 3.92 -16.03
C GLY A 214 -8.05 5.32 -15.52
N TRP A 215 -7.72 5.45 -14.23
CA TRP A 215 -7.24 6.71 -13.65
C TRP A 215 -5.89 7.17 -14.24
N GLY A 216 -4.98 6.23 -14.53
CA GLY A 216 -3.70 6.49 -15.18
C GLY A 216 -3.86 7.07 -16.59
N ILE A 217 -4.89 6.63 -17.33
CA ILE A 217 -5.25 7.24 -18.62
C ILE A 217 -5.82 8.64 -18.40
N LEU A 218 -6.65 8.85 -17.38
CA LEU A 218 -7.20 10.18 -17.08
C LEU A 218 -6.10 11.19 -16.68
N THR A 219 -5.03 10.73 -16.05
CA THR A 219 -3.85 11.54 -15.70
C THR A 219 -2.86 11.69 -16.85
N LEU A 220 -3.22 11.36 -18.09
CA LEU A 220 -2.35 11.52 -19.26
C LEU A 220 -1.80 12.94 -19.43
N TRP A 221 -2.55 13.96 -19.03
CA TRP A 221 -2.11 15.36 -19.06
C TRP A 221 -0.84 15.64 -18.23
N THR A 222 -0.50 14.77 -17.28
CA THR A 222 0.67 14.95 -16.41
C THR A 222 1.99 14.68 -17.14
N ILE A 223 1.98 14.10 -18.34
CA ILE A 223 3.16 13.95 -19.20
C ILE A 223 3.81 15.29 -19.59
N ARG A 224 3.07 16.39 -19.44
CA ARG A 224 3.56 17.76 -19.63
C ARG A 224 4.30 18.31 -18.42
N LEU A 225 4.37 17.57 -17.31
CA LEU A 225 5.05 17.96 -16.10
C LEU A 225 6.43 17.28 -16.02
N PRO A 226 7.50 18.02 -15.70
CA PRO A 226 8.85 17.47 -15.52
C PRO A 226 8.91 16.32 -14.50
N ALA A 227 8.03 16.33 -13.51
CA ALA A 227 7.95 15.28 -12.49
C ALA A 227 7.57 13.89 -13.03
N PHE A 228 6.92 13.83 -14.19
CA PHE A 228 6.51 12.57 -14.81
C PHE A 228 7.22 12.31 -16.14
N SER A 229 7.74 13.34 -16.81
CA SER A 229 8.57 13.19 -17.99
C SER A 229 9.54 14.36 -18.09
N ASP A 230 10.84 14.06 -18.06
CA ASP A 230 11.89 15.05 -18.27
C ASP A 230 12.72 14.65 -19.51
N PRO A 231 12.58 15.34 -20.65
CA PRO A 231 11.79 16.56 -20.89
C PRO A 231 10.27 16.31 -21.04
N PRO A 232 9.43 17.34 -20.84
CA PRO A 232 7.98 17.25 -21.08
C PRO A 232 7.63 16.89 -22.53
N VAL A 233 6.61 16.06 -22.73
CA VAL A 233 6.25 15.50 -24.05
C VAL A 233 5.18 16.33 -24.72
N ALA A 234 5.33 16.72 -25.99
CA ALA A 234 4.25 17.36 -26.74
C ALA A 234 3.14 16.35 -27.09
N TRP A 235 1.89 16.81 -27.17
CA TRP A 235 0.75 15.94 -27.47
C TRP A 235 0.88 15.22 -28.81
N THR A 236 1.50 15.87 -29.80
CA THR A 236 1.80 15.30 -31.11
C THR A 236 2.81 14.15 -31.05
N ASP A 237 3.70 14.19 -30.07
CA ASP A 237 4.81 13.25 -29.90
C ASP A 237 4.44 12.12 -28.93
N PHE A 238 3.20 12.07 -28.45
CA PHE A 238 2.77 11.02 -27.52
C PHE A 238 2.89 9.60 -28.12
N PRO A 239 2.48 9.33 -29.38
CA PRO A 239 2.64 7.99 -29.95
C PRO A 239 4.11 7.58 -30.10
N SER A 240 4.98 8.50 -30.52
CA SER A 240 6.42 8.24 -30.63
C SER A 240 7.07 8.08 -29.25
N TYR A 241 6.64 8.84 -28.25
CA TYR A 241 7.03 8.66 -26.85
C TYR A 241 6.69 7.25 -26.35
N VAL A 242 5.46 6.77 -26.56
CA VAL A 242 5.04 5.43 -26.12
C VAL A 242 5.87 4.34 -26.81
N ALA A 243 6.13 4.47 -28.12
CA ALA A 243 6.96 3.53 -28.86
C ALA A 243 8.40 3.51 -28.34
N SER A 244 9.01 4.69 -28.14
CA SER A 244 10.37 4.81 -27.59
C SER A 244 10.47 4.31 -26.16
N ALA A 245 9.49 4.62 -25.31
CA ALA A 245 9.39 4.10 -23.95
C ALA A 245 9.36 2.56 -23.97
N HIS A 246 8.45 1.97 -24.74
CA HIS A 246 8.34 0.52 -24.85
C HIS A 246 9.65 -0.14 -25.32
N ASN A 247 10.27 0.40 -26.36
CA ASN A 247 11.55 -0.10 -26.88
C ASN A 247 12.67 0.02 -25.84
N CYS A 248 12.76 1.16 -25.15
CA CYS A 248 13.73 1.38 -24.09
C CYS A 248 13.55 0.39 -22.93
N PHE A 249 12.31 0.14 -22.52
CA PHE A 249 12.01 -0.79 -21.44
C PHE A 249 12.53 -2.21 -21.74
N PHE A 250 12.46 -2.64 -23.00
CA PHE A 250 12.94 -3.95 -23.46
C PHE A 250 14.41 -3.97 -23.92
N GLY A 251 15.16 -2.91 -23.66
CA GLY A 251 16.60 -2.92 -23.85
C GLY A 251 17.08 -2.40 -25.21
N GLN A 252 16.21 -1.72 -25.97
CA GLN A 252 16.60 -1.11 -27.25
C GLN A 252 17.00 0.36 -27.01
N PRO A 253 18.17 0.80 -27.50
CA PRO A 253 18.57 2.20 -27.38
C PRO A 253 17.56 3.09 -28.10
N THR A 254 17.16 4.19 -27.47
CA THR A 254 16.20 5.13 -28.05
C THR A 254 16.65 6.57 -27.87
N THR A 255 16.33 7.39 -28.86
CA THR A 255 16.54 8.84 -28.78
C THR A 255 15.18 9.51 -28.83
N PHE A 256 14.85 10.27 -27.79
CA PHE A 256 13.61 11.03 -27.72
C PHE A 256 13.93 12.46 -27.25
N ASN A 257 13.36 13.46 -27.94
CA ASN A 257 13.61 14.88 -27.68
C ASN A 257 15.11 15.26 -27.57
N GLY A 258 15.95 14.66 -28.43
CA GLY A 258 17.38 14.95 -28.49
C GLY A 258 18.24 14.31 -27.39
N ILE A 259 17.64 13.50 -26.50
CA ILE A 259 18.35 12.76 -25.46
C ILE A 259 18.35 11.29 -25.84
N THR A 260 19.55 10.70 -25.93
CA THR A 260 19.75 9.29 -26.24
C THR A 260 19.88 8.51 -24.93
N SER A 261 18.94 7.61 -24.71
CA SER A 261 18.98 6.65 -23.62
C SER A 261 19.52 5.32 -24.13
N ALA A 262 20.61 4.84 -23.52
CA ALA A 262 21.26 3.58 -23.89
C ALA A 262 20.35 2.38 -23.67
N CYS A 263 19.45 2.47 -22.68
CA CYS A 263 18.44 1.46 -22.37
C CYS A 263 19.03 0.06 -22.40
N ASP A 264 20.10 -0.20 -21.63
CA ASP A 264 20.67 -1.53 -21.53
C ASP A 264 19.62 -2.45 -20.89
N GLY A 265 19.31 -3.62 -21.49
CA GLY A 265 18.19 -4.50 -21.11
C GLY A 265 18.08 -4.93 -19.64
N GLY A 266 18.99 -4.48 -18.77
CA GLY A 266 18.88 -4.55 -17.32
C GLY A 266 17.67 -3.79 -16.73
N ILE A 267 17.04 -2.84 -17.44
CA ILE A 267 15.82 -2.15 -16.97
C ILE A 267 14.68 -3.15 -16.75
N PHE A 268 14.36 -3.96 -17.76
CA PHE A 268 13.32 -4.98 -17.68
C PHE A 268 13.58 -5.99 -16.55
N VAL A 269 14.82 -6.49 -16.46
CA VAL A 269 15.20 -7.49 -15.45
C VAL A 269 15.07 -6.93 -14.04
N THR A 270 15.58 -5.72 -13.81
CA THR A 270 15.47 -5.03 -12.51
C THR A 270 14.02 -4.75 -12.15
N TYR A 271 13.21 -4.33 -13.14
CA TYR A 271 11.78 -4.12 -12.95
C TYR A 271 11.05 -5.41 -12.62
N ALA A 272 11.33 -6.53 -13.31
CA ALA A 272 10.69 -7.82 -13.04
C ALA A 272 11.00 -8.34 -11.62
N GLN A 273 12.23 -8.15 -11.14
CA GLN A 273 12.61 -8.44 -9.75
C GLN A 273 11.84 -7.55 -8.76
N GLY A 274 11.76 -6.25 -9.03
CA GLY A 274 10.96 -5.31 -8.26
C GLY A 274 9.47 -5.64 -8.25
N LEU A 275 8.91 -6.09 -9.39
CA LEU A 275 7.49 -6.42 -9.53
C LEU A 275 7.07 -7.54 -8.58
N ILE A 276 7.88 -8.60 -8.44
CA ILE A 276 7.61 -9.70 -7.50
C ILE A 276 7.50 -9.16 -6.07
N LEU A 277 8.42 -8.29 -5.68
CA LEU A 277 8.44 -7.67 -4.35
C LEU A 277 7.28 -6.68 -4.18
N SER A 278 6.91 -5.96 -5.23
CA SER A 278 5.76 -5.05 -5.25
C SER A 278 4.44 -5.79 -5.07
N VAL A 279 4.26 -6.94 -5.74
CA VAL A 279 3.10 -7.83 -5.56
C VAL A 279 3.07 -8.35 -4.13
N LEU A 280 4.18 -8.89 -3.63
CA LEU A 280 4.26 -9.37 -2.25
C LEU A 280 3.92 -8.27 -1.23
N PHE A 281 4.47 -7.08 -1.42
CA PHE A 281 4.21 -5.91 -0.57
C PHE A 281 2.72 -5.52 -0.58
N ASN A 282 2.09 -5.37 -1.75
CA ASN A 282 0.68 -4.96 -1.85
C ASN A 282 -0.27 -6.01 -1.27
N LEU A 283 0.05 -7.30 -1.40
CA LEU A 283 -0.71 -8.38 -0.77
C LEU A 283 -0.58 -8.34 0.75
N LEU A 284 0.65 -8.18 1.26
CA LEU A 284 0.89 -8.10 2.70
C LEU A 284 0.28 -6.84 3.31
N MET A 285 0.28 -5.71 2.60
CA MET A 285 -0.40 -4.48 3.00
C MET A 285 -1.89 -4.76 3.21
N MET A 286 -2.58 -5.29 2.21
CA MET A 286 -4.00 -5.61 2.31
C MET A 286 -4.29 -6.66 3.40
N TYR A 287 -3.42 -7.65 3.56
CA TYR A 287 -3.53 -8.65 4.63
C TYR A 287 -3.40 -8.01 6.03
N ILE A 288 -2.40 -7.17 6.26
CA ILE A 288 -2.19 -6.47 7.54
C ILE A 288 -3.33 -5.50 7.82
N ILE A 289 -3.84 -4.79 6.80
CA ILE A 289 -5.00 -3.91 6.95
C ILE A 289 -6.26 -4.71 7.33
N ARG A 290 -6.46 -5.88 6.70
CA ARG A 290 -7.60 -6.76 6.97
C ARG A 290 -7.55 -7.42 8.34
N GLU A 291 -6.40 -7.97 8.74
CA GLU A 291 -6.27 -8.71 10.00
C GLU A 291 -5.93 -7.80 11.20
N GLY A 292 -5.19 -6.72 10.95
CA GLY A 292 -4.75 -5.72 11.92
C GLY A 292 -5.53 -4.41 11.78
N SER A 293 -4.88 -3.36 11.29
CA SER A 293 -5.50 -2.06 11.01
C SER A 293 -4.71 -1.28 9.96
N SER A 294 -5.30 -0.22 9.43
CA SER A 294 -4.60 0.75 8.57
C SER A 294 -3.44 1.43 9.31
N VAL A 295 -3.59 1.69 10.61
CA VAL A 295 -2.57 2.37 11.42
C VAL A 295 -1.40 1.44 11.71
N VAL A 296 -1.68 0.18 12.07
CA VAL A 296 -0.68 -0.89 12.24
C VAL A 296 0.17 -1.02 10.98
N TYR A 297 -0.44 -1.03 9.80
CA TYR A 297 0.28 -1.02 8.53
C TYR A 297 1.19 0.22 8.37
N VAL A 298 0.67 1.42 8.58
CA VAL A 298 1.44 2.66 8.42
C VAL A 298 2.62 2.72 9.40
N VAL A 299 2.40 2.40 10.68
CA VAL A 299 3.45 2.31 11.71
C VAL A 299 4.53 1.31 11.30
N SER A 300 4.14 0.13 10.83
CA SER A 300 5.08 -0.88 10.36
C SER A 300 5.87 -0.43 9.12
N SER A 301 5.24 0.27 8.19
CA SER A 301 5.90 0.78 6.99
C SER A 301 6.93 1.88 7.28
N ALA A 302 6.84 2.55 8.44
CA ALA A 302 7.76 3.59 8.85
C ALA A 302 9.19 3.07 9.08
N VAL A 303 9.32 1.83 9.58
CA VAL A 303 10.62 1.14 9.76
C VAL A 303 11.37 1.03 8.45
N CYS A 304 10.64 0.99 7.32
CA CYS A 304 11.27 0.83 6.02
C CYS A 304 12.17 2.00 5.63
N LEU A 305 11.95 3.22 6.14
CA LEU A 305 12.76 4.37 5.76
C LEU A 305 14.24 4.20 6.11
N PRO A 306 14.63 4.09 7.39
CA PRO A 306 16.03 3.93 7.74
C PRO A 306 16.60 2.61 7.23
N LEU A 307 15.79 1.55 7.16
CA LEU A 307 16.26 0.25 6.66
C LEU A 307 16.58 0.28 5.16
N THR A 308 15.83 1.06 4.36
CA THR A 308 16.14 1.26 2.94
C THR A 308 17.49 1.99 2.78
N GLY A 309 17.83 2.90 3.69
CA GLY A 309 19.15 3.55 3.71
C GLY A 309 20.32 2.57 3.77
N ILE A 310 20.18 1.49 4.55
CA ILE A 310 21.17 0.40 4.61
C ILE A 310 21.23 -0.34 3.27
N LEU A 311 20.09 -0.64 2.66
CA LEU A 311 20.04 -1.33 1.36
C LEU A 311 20.62 -0.49 0.22
N TYR A 312 20.51 0.84 0.28
CA TYR A 312 21.14 1.74 -0.70
C TYR A 312 22.67 1.71 -0.67
N MET A 313 23.28 1.21 0.42
CA MET A 313 24.73 1.01 0.46
C MET A 313 25.19 -0.22 -0.33
N ILE A 314 24.28 -1.14 -0.67
CA ILE A 314 24.61 -2.40 -1.34
C ILE A 314 24.64 -2.17 -2.86
N PRO A 315 25.82 -2.20 -3.53
CA PRO A 315 25.92 -1.85 -4.95
C PRO A 315 25.11 -2.77 -5.86
N ALA A 316 24.99 -4.05 -5.49
CA ALA A 316 24.21 -5.04 -6.25
C ALA A 316 22.71 -4.69 -6.33
N LEU A 317 22.16 -4.07 -5.27
CA LEU A 317 20.75 -3.69 -5.20
C LEU A 317 20.54 -2.30 -5.81
N ALA A 318 21.24 -1.29 -5.29
CA ALA A 318 21.04 0.11 -5.67
C ALA A 318 21.55 0.45 -7.08
N GLY A 319 22.59 -0.24 -7.55
CA GLY A 319 23.30 0.16 -8.76
C GLY A 319 24.04 1.50 -8.58
N PRO A 320 24.77 1.98 -9.61
CA PRO A 320 25.70 3.10 -9.47
C PRO A 320 25.00 4.46 -9.21
N LEU A 321 23.75 4.62 -9.65
CA LEU A 321 23.03 5.89 -9.59
C LEU A 321 22.20 6.10 -8.32
N ALA A 322 21.76 5.01 -7.67
CA ALA A 322 20.89 5.08 -6.49
C ALA A 322 21.64 4.86 -5.17
N MET A 323 22.97 4.80 -5.18
CA MET A 323 23.77 4.62 -3.96
C MET A 323 23.65 5.84 -3.04
N GLN A 324 23.45 5.57 -1.75
CA GLN A 324 23.39 6.60 -0.72
C GLN A 324 24.27 6.21 0.47
N LYS A 325 24.75 7.22 1.21
CA LYS A 325 25.52 7.01 2.45
C LYS A 325 24.56 6.90 3.63
N PHE A 326 24.75 5.88 4.47
CA PHE A 326 24.02 5.73 5.72
C PHE A 326 24.68 6.59 6.80
N THR A 327 23.90 7.48 7.42
CA THR A 327 24.39 8.42 8.43
C THR A 327 24.13 7.92 9.85
N VAL A 328 24.81 8.52 10.84
CA VAL A 328 24.53 8.24 12.26
C VAL A 328 23.08 8.59 12.63
N PHE A 329 22.50 9.61 11.97
CA PHE A 329 21.10 10.00 12.16
C PHE A 329 20.13 8.91 11.69
N ASP A 330 20.44 8.22 10.59
CA ASP A 330 19.62 7.10 10.10
C ASP A 330 19.64 5.91 11.08
N GLY A 331 20.79 5.63 11.68
CA GLY A 331 20.92 4.61 12.74
C GLY A 331 20.11 4.94 13.99
N PHE A 332 20.18 6.19 14.44
CA PHE A 332 19.38 6.65 15.58
C PHE A 332 17.87 6.65 15.27
N ALA A 333 17.48 7.11 14.08
CA ALA A 333 16.10 7.09 13.62
C ALA A 333 15.54 5.66 13.56
N LEU A 334 16.32 4.69 13.07
CA LEU A 334 15.94 3.27 13.08
C LEU A 334 15.59 2.80 14.49
N PHE A 335 16.47 3.07 15.46
CA PHE A 335 16.28 2.66 16.84
C PHE A 335 15.00 3.28 17.44
N ILE A 336 14.80 4.59 17.26
CA ILE A 336 13.62 5.28 17.80
C ILE A 336 12.32 4.83 17.12
N ILE A 337 12.32 4.62 15.80
CA ILE A 337 11.14 4.11 15.08
C ILE A 337 10.79 2.70 15.53
N LEU A 338 11.80 1.83 15.76
CA LEU A 338 11.57 0.49 16.31
C LEU A 338 10.98 0.53 17.72
N LEU A 339 11.48 1.42 18.59
CA LEU A 339 10.89 1.64 19.91
C LEU A 339 9.45 2.16 19.80
N GLY A 340 9.18 3.07 18.87
CA GLY A 340 7.85 3.59 18.60
C GLY A 340 6.90 2.49 18.13
N MET A 341 7.36 1.60 17.25
CA MET A 341 6.61 0.44 16.80
C MET A 341 6.34 -0.52 17.97
N VAL A 342 7.34 -0.91 18.75
CA VAL A 342 7.14 -1.80 19.92
C VAL A 342 6.17 -1.19 20.93
N SER A 343 6.29 0.11 21.20
CA SER A 343 5.37 0.85 22.07
C SER A 343 3.94 0.81 21.51
N TYR A 344 3.76 1.02 20.21
CA TYR A 344 2.45 0.94 19.56
C TYR A 344 1.84 -0.47 19.65
N TYR A 345 2.63 -1.52 19.38
CA TYR A 345 2.15 -2.91 19.41
C TYR A 345 1.94 -3.47 20.83
N SER A 346 2.40 -2.78 21.87
CA SER A 346 2.27 -3.24 23.26
C SER A 346 0.82 -3.34 23.73
N GLU A 347 -0.10 -2.59 23.11
CA GLU A 347 -1.53 -2.65 23.38
C GLU A 347 -2.33 -2.92 22.12
N LYS A 348 -3.53 -3.48 22.26
CA LYS A 348 -4.45 -3.66 21.13
C LYS A 348 -5.32 -2.41 20.96
N GLU A 349 -5.54 -2.01 19.72
CA GLU A 349 -6.53 -1.00 19.36
C GLU A 349 -7.93 -1.41 19.82
N VAL A 350 -8.71 -0.43 20.26
CA VAL A 350 -10.08 -0.64 20.72
C VAL A 350 -10.99 0.16 19.80
N TRP A 351 -12.14 -0.39 19.43
CA TRP A 351 -13.17 0.32 18.70
C TRP A 351 -14.39 0.54 19.62
N GLN A 352 -15.05 1.68 19.42
CA GLN A 352 -16.28 2.01 20.12
C GLN A 352 -17.50 1.59 19.27
N SER A 353 -18.27 0.63 19.77
CA SER A 353 -19.53 0.19 19.18
C SER A 353 -20.57 1.32 19.18
N THR A 354 -21.59 1.21 18.32
CA THR A 354 -22.76 2.09 18.32
C THR A 354 -23.47 2.12 19.68
N ASP A 355 -23.38 1.03 20.44
CA ASP A 355 -23.96 0.91 21.79
C ASP A 355 -23.01 1.45 22.88
N HIS A 356 -22.06 2.32 22.53
CA HIS A 356 -21.03 2.90 23.42
C HIS A 356 -20.13 1.88 24.16
N THR A 357 -20.17 0.60 23.81
CA THR A 357 -19.29 -0.42 24.38
C THR A 357 -17.94 -0.47 23.67
N PHE A 358 -16.87 -0.66 24.44
CA PHE A 358 -15.51 -0.78 23.94
C PHE A 358 -15.17 -2.24 23.67
N LYS A 359 -14.73 -2.55 22.46
CA LYS A 359 -14.34 -3.91 22.08
C LYS A 359 -13.00 -3.87 21.35
N ALA A 360 -12.16 -4.87 21.60
CA ALA A 360 -10.88 -4.99 20.91
C ALA A 360 -11.10 -5.13 19.40
N LYS A 361 -10.30 -4.42 18.61
CA LYS A 361 -10.32 -4.50 17.16
C LYS A 361 -9.95 -5.93 16.74
N SER A 362 -10.81 -6.60 15.99
CA SER A 362 -10.61 -7.95 15.49
C SER A 362 -10.79 -7.99 13.97
N PRO A 363 -10.39 -9.06 13.27
CA PRO A 363 -10.46 -9.13 11.81
C PRO A 363 -11.87 -8.96 11.21
N ILE A 364 -12.94 -9.14 12.01
CA ILE A 364 -14.35 -9.25 11.55
C ILE A 364 -15.25 -8.17 12.18
N THR A 365 -14.72 -7.19 12.92
CA THR A 365 -15.58 -6.39 13.83
C THR A 365 -16.31 -5.19 13.22
N TYR A 366 -16.12 -4.88 11.93
CA TYR A 366 -16.84 -3.77 11.30
C TYR A 366 -18.19 -4.23 10.75
N GLN A 367 -19.20 -4.19 11.61
CA GLN A 367 -20.58 -4.09 11.16
C GLN A 367 -20.84 -2.64 10.72
N THR A 368 -20.44 -2.31 9.49
CA THR A 368 -20.88 -1.08 8.83
C THR A 368 -22.39 -1.18 8.58
N PRO A 369 -23.17 -0.08 8.61
CA PRO A 369 -24.62 -0.11 8.32
C PRO A 369 -25.00 -0.79 6.99
N SER A 370 -24.07 -0.93 6.04
CA SER A 370 -24.26 -1.73 4.81
C SER A 370 -24.63 -3.19 5.08
N VAL A 371 -24.07 -3.82 6.13
CA VAL A 371 -24.42 -5.21 6.49
C VAL A 371 -25.77 -5.29 7.17
N LYS A 372 -26.16 -4.27 7.97
CA LYS A 372 -27.54 -4.20 8.52
C LYS A 372 -28.58 -4.18 7.41
N VAL A 373 -28.34 -3.45 6.33
CA VAL A 373 -29.28 -3.40 5.18
C VAL A 373 -29.36 -4.75 4.47
N ILE A 374 -28.25 -5.46 4.31
CA ILE A 374 -28.24 -6.81 3.70
C ILE A 374 -28.90 -7.85 4.63
N GLU A 375 -28.63 -7.82 5.95
CA GLU A 375 -29.31 -8.69 6.93
C GLU A 375 -30.81 -8.39 7.06
N LEU A 376 -31.21 -7.12 6.93
CA LEU A 376 -32.63 -6.75 6.89
C LEU A 376 -33.31 -7.21 5.60
N HIS A 377 -32.60 -7.20 4.46
CA HIS A 377 -33.11 -7.73 3.20
C HIS A 377 -33.05 -9.25 3.07
N SER A 378 -32.18 -9.93 3.84
CA SER A 378 -32.05 -11.39 3.85
C SER A 378 -32.93 -12.06 4.90
N LYS A 379 -33.60 -11.31 5.78
CA LYS A 379 -34.62 -11.86 6.67
C LYS A 379 -35.91 -12.05 5.87
N PRO A 380 -36.51 -13.25 5.88
CA PRO A 380 -37.86 -13.43 5.37
C PRO A 380 -38.79 -12.48 6.11
N LEU A 381 -39.66 -11.78 5.38
CA LEU A 381 -40.73 -10.98 5.94
C LEU A 381 -41.49 -11.81 7.00
N PRO A 382 -41.79 -11.23 8.18
CA PRO A 382 -42.57 -11.94 9.18
C PRO A 382 -43.96 -12.23 8.60
N GLY A 383 -44.21 -13.49 8.25
CA GLY A 383 -45.49 -13.94 7.69
C GLY A 383 -45.42 -14.88 6.47
N ALA A 384 -44.24 -15.18 5.92
CA ALA A 384 -44.14 -16.17 4.84
C ALA A 384 -44.11 -17.61 5.40
N PRO A 385 -44.96 -18.54 4.91
CA PRO A 385 -44.99 -19.91 5.41
C PRO A 385 -43.69 -20.65 5.08
N SER A 386 -43.11 -21.23 6.13
CA SER A 386 -41.93 -22.10 6.11
C SER A 386 -42.17 -23.31 5.19
N SER A 387 -41.47 -23.36 4.06
CA SER A 387 -41.15 -24.61 3.40
C SER A 387 -39.68 -24.60 2.99
N TYR A 388 -39.05 -25.77 3.16
CA TYR A 388 -37.62 -26.08 3.02
C TYR A 388 -36.77 -25.87 4.28
N GLY A 389 -36.68 -26.97 5.04
CA GLY A 389 -35.91 -27.11 6.26
C GLY A 389 -34.41 -27.01 6.06
N ALA A 390 -33.77 -26.47 7.09
CA ALA A 390 -32.34 -26.42 7.27
C ALA A 390 -31.75 -27.84 7.40
N VAL A 391 -30.72 -28.15 6.62
CA VAL A 391 -29.77 -29.20 6.96
C VAL A 391 -28.66 -28.54 7.76
N ALA A 392 -28.75 -28.66 9.09
CA ALA A 392 -27.69 -28.33 10.01
C ALA A 392 -26.68 -29.49 10.02
N ILE A 393 -25.42 -29.21 9.66
CA ILE A 393 -24.31 -30.14 9.91
C ILE A 393 -23.70 -29.75 11.26
N ALA A 394 -23.97 -30.57 12.27
CA ALA A 394 -23.28 -30.58 13.55
C ALA A 394 -22.22 -31.72 13.55
N PRO A 395 -21.21 -31.68 14.43
CA PRO A 395 -20.02 -32.51 14.34
C PRO A 395 -20.20 -33.84 15.10
N ASP A 396 -19.89 -34.96 14.45
CA ASP A 396 -19.88 -36.27 15.11
C ASP A 396 -18.46 -36.66 15.53
N ASP A 397 -18.33 -36.89 16.83
CA ASP A 397 -17.23 -37.57 17.50
C ASP A 397 -17.75 -38.97 17.92
N VAL A 398 -16.92 -40.00 17.67
CA VAL A 398 -16.79 -41.25 18.46
C VAL A 398 -17.73 -42.46 18.18
N HIS A 399 -17.03 -43.56 17.85
CA HIS A 399 -17.31 -45.00 18.06
C HIS A 399 -18.33 -45.78 17.20
N GLY A 400 -17.76 -46.71 16.41
CA GLY A 400 -17.85 -48.14 16.70
C GLY A 400 -19.09 -48.90 16.23
N GLY A 401 -18.89 -49.93 15.41
CA GLY A 401 -19.88 -51.01 15.26
C GLY A 401 -19.95 -51.60 13.86
N ALA A 402 -19.55 -52.87 13.77
CA ALA A 402 -19.68 -53.75 12.61
C ALA A 402 -21.12 -53.88 12.09
N LEU A 403 -21.27 -54.18 10.79
CA LEU A 403 -21.84 -55.44 10.27
C LEU A 403 -22.15 -55.34 8.76
N ALA A 404 -21.91 -56.47 8.09
CA ALA A 404 -22.19 -56.87 6.70
C ALA A 404 -21.24 -56.34 5.62
#